data_AF-A0A8H4RFV4-F1
#
_entry.id   AF-A0A8H4RFV4-F1
#
_cell.length_a   1.000
_cell.length_b   1.000
_cell.length_c   1.000
_cell.angle_alpha   90.00
_cell.angle_beta   90.00
_cell.angle_gamma   90.00
#
_symmetry.space_group_name_H-M   'P 1'
#
loop_
_entity.id
_entity.type
_entity.pdbx_description
1 polymer ?
#
loop_
_entity_poly.entity_id
_entity_poly.type
_entity_poly.pdbx_seq_one_letter_code
_entity_poly.pdbx_strand_id
1 'polypeptide(L)'
;MSSIPSSSSENAGNAGVSLFCNTGCEATNPGTMSIAKDPNPPPPITDELASAMKTSVTDPSPSSNNPTPTPSETITLLVGGQNFTTTRDTLQESTFLATLLSGRWDPNREPNNTYLIDADPTLFKHILQHLRRGVLPLFYSNTTGHDHALYLALLQEARYFGIERLEEWLEEKKYLEGVKVSYSVEQRQGMWNFESGKDDDVVDVRISSATKKVYICPRNIFVHRGDPDRCGHQCVKQREKMGGAWLFEDEVVWVTGVVRKRVVVDGEVFIDGGKEVMGEDGDGREV
;
A
#
# COMPACT_ATOMS: atom_id res chain seq x y z
N MET A 1 24.62 14.96 -69.65
CA MET A 1 24.59 13.49 -69.53
C MET A 1 25.24 13.11 -68.21
N SER A 2 24.63 12.16 -67.51
CA SER A 2 25.12 11.40 -66.34
C SER A 2 25.07 12.16 -65.00
N SER A 3 24.09 11.93 -64.10
CA SER A 3 23.68 10.72 -63.35
C SER A 3 24.41 10.57 -62.01
N ILE A 4 23.60 10.47 -60.95
CA ILE A 4 23.91 10.27 -59.52
C ILE A 4 24.44 8.83 -59.27
N PRO A 5 25.23 8.61 -58.21
CA PRO A 5 24.76 7.76 -57.10
C PRO A 5 25.08 8.40 -55.72
N SER A 6 24.11 8.65 -54.82
CA SER A 6 23.59 7.76 -53.77
C SER A 6 24.69 7.01 -53.01
N SER A 7 25.11 7.57 -51.87
CA SER A 7 25.78 6.85 -50.78
C SER A 7 24.94 6.97 -49.51
N SER A 8 24.41 5.82 -49.09
CA SER A 8 23.76 5.55 -47.81
C SER A 8 24.83 5.48 -46.73
N SER A 9 24.72 6.33 -45.71
CA SER A 9 25.52 6.22 -44.48
C SER A 9 24.82 5.30 -43.47
N GLU A 10 25.64 4.41 -42.94
CA GLU A 10 25.36 3.41 -41.92
C GLU A 10 25.17 4.01 -40.52
N ASN A 11 24.40 3.27 -39.71
CA ASN A 11 24.52 3.07 -38.25
C ASN A 11 24.76 4.26 -37.31
N ALA A 12 23.83 4.43 -36.36
CA ALA A 12 24.10 4.10 -34.95
C ALA A 12 22.79 4.08 -34.15
N GLY A 13 22.65 3.06 -33.31
CA GLY A 13 21.42 2.70 -32.62
C GLY A 13 20.93 3.75 -31.63
N ASN A 14 19.63 4.00 -31.70
CA ASN A 14 18.89 4.75 -30.70
C ASN A 14 18.61 3.81 -29.51
N ALA A 15 19.48 3.82 -28.51
CA ALA A 15 19.24 3.16 -27.23
C ALA A 15 18.24 3.99 -26.41
N GLY A 16 16.95 3.76 -26.66
CA GLY A 16 15.89 4.19 -25.76
C GLY A 16 15.95 3.37 -24.48
N VAL A 17 16.30 4.02 -23.37
CA VAL A 17 16.26 3.43 -22.03
C VAL A 17 14.80 3.35 -21.59
N SER A 18 14.17 2.20 -21.88
CA SER A 18 12.88 1.79 -21.34
C SER A 18 13.14 0.95 -20.09
N LEU A 19 13.01 1.54 -18.90
CA LEU A 19 12.80 0.75 -17.68
C LEU A 19 11.30 0.54 -17.54
N PHE A 20 10.84 -0.71 -17.64
CA PHE A 20 9.95 -1.39 -16.69
C PHE A 20 9.57 -2.81 -17.18
N CYS A 21 9.27 -3.65 -16.18
CA CYS A 21 8.63 -4.98 -16.23
C CYS A 21 9.57 -6.20 -16.26
N ASN A 22 9.82 -6.75 -15.07
CA ASN A 22 10.36 -8.09 -14.87
C ASN A 22 9.19 -9.03 -14.50
N THR A 23 8.68 -9.75 -15.49
CA THR A 23 7.83 -10.94 -15.32
C THR A 23 8.32 -11.99 -16.32
N GLY A 24 8.76 -13.13 -15.81
CA GLY A 24 9.33 -14.22 -16.60
C GLY A 24 9.26 -15.56 -15.85
N CYS A 25 8.05 -16.09 -15.72
CA CYS A 25 7.74 -17.53 -15.75
C CYS A 25 7.29 -17.81 -17.20
N GLU A 26 7.55 -18.91 -17.90
CA GLU A 26 7.80 -20.33 -17.63
C GLU A 26 8.59 -20.96 -18.80
N ALA A 27 9.16 -22.17 -18.60
CA ALA A 27 8.83 -23.39 -19.38
C ALA A 27 10.03 -24.35 -19.45
N THR A 28 9.88 -25.55 -18.87
CA THR A 28 10.71 -26.70 -19.22
C THR A 28 9.90 -27.99 -19.17
N ASN A 29 9.58 -28.47 -20.37
CA ASN A 29 9.28 -29.83 -20.87
C ASN A 29 8.21 -30.77 -20.25
N PRO A 30 7.50 -31.52 -21.12
CA PRO A 30 6.51 -32.53 -20.74
C PRO A 30 7.15 -33.92 -20.57
N GLY A 31 6.72 -34.66 -19.55
CA GLY A 31 7.11 -36.05 -19.29
C GLY A 31 5.91 -36.88 -18.81
N THR A 32 5.80 -38.08 -19.37
CA THR A 32 4.64 -38.96 -19.48
C THR A 32 4.26 -39.74 -18.20
N MET A 33 2.94 -39.89 -18.01
CA MET A 33 2.10 -40.84 -17.25
C MET A 33 2.70 -41.86 -16.25
N SER A 34 2.08 -41.98 -15.07
CA SER A 34 1.38 -43.22 -14.62
C SER A 34 0.60 -43.08 -13.30
N ILE A 35 -0.39 -43.97 -13.18
CA ILE A 35 -1.51 -44.07 -12.24
C ILE A 35 -1.14 -44.84 -10.95
N ALA A 36 -1.60 -44.38 -9.78
CA ALA A 36 -1.97 -45.18 -8.59
C ALA A 36 -2.65 -44.22 -7.57
N LYS A 37 -3.97 -44.24 -7.32
CA LYS A 37 -4.79 -45.16 -6.50
C LYS A 37 -4.44 -45.13 -5.00
N ASP A 38 -5.02 -44.16 -4.29
CA ASP A 38 -5.48 -44.30 -2.89
C ASP A 38 -6.56 -45.42 -2.82
N PRO A 39 -6.83 -46.10 -1.67
CA PRO A 39 -6.78 -45.54 -0.31
C PRO A 39 -6.27 -46.50 0.79
N ASN A 40 -5.92 -45.97 1.98
CA ASN A 40 -6.55 -46.38 3.24
C ASN A 40 -6.03 -45.59 4.48
N PRO A 41 -6.92 -45.35 5.47
CA PRO A 41 -6.64 -44.55 6.66
C PRO A 41 -5.85 -45.31 7.75
N PRO A 42 -5.22 -44.61 8.71
CA PRO A 42 -4.55 -45.23 9.85
C PRO A 42 -5.56 -45.87 10.83
N PRO A 43 -5.16 -46.96 11.53
CA PRO A 43 -6.03 -47.74 12.42
C PRO A 43 -6.35 -47.03 13.74
N PRO A 44 -7.43 -47.46 14.44
CA PRO A 44 -7.87 -46.89 15.71
C PRO A 44 -6.91 -47.25 16.86
N ILE A 45 -6.68 -46.28 17.76
CA ILE A 45 -6.00 -46.52 19.03
C ILE A 45 -7.05 -47.04 20.01
N THR A 46 -6.94 -48.31 20.40
CA THR A 46 -7.75 -48.94 21.44
C THR A 46 -7.10 -48.79 22.82
N ASP A 47 -7.89 -48.35 23.79
CA ASP A 47 -7.59 -48.45 25.23
C ASP A 47 -7.45 -49.91 25.67
N GLU A 48 -6.31 -50.28 26.27
CA GLU A 48 -6.19 -51.23 27.41
C GLU A 48 -4.71 -51.61 27.64
N LEU A 49 -4.09 -51.00 28.65
CA LEU A 49 -3.39 -51.81 29.66
C LEU A 49 -3.28 -51.00 30.96
N ALA A 50 -4.22 -51.26 31.85
CA ALA A 50 -4.17 -50.83 33.22
C ALA A 50 -3.14 -51.65 34.02
N SER A 51 -2.63 -50.99 35.07
CA SER A 51 -2.28 -51.56 36.37
C SER A 51 -0.82 -51.96 36.62
N ALA A 52 -0.15 -51.13 37.43
CA ALA A 52 0.33 -51.56 38.76
C ALA A 52 0.73 -50.34 39.62
N MET A 53 -0.14 -49.94 40.57
CA MET A 53 0.17 -49.79 42.01
C MET A 53 -0.98 -49.06 42.75
N LYS A 54 -1.68 -49.80 43.61
CA LYS A 54 -2.46 -49.29 44.76
C LYS A 54 -1.48 -48.61 45.74
N THR A 55 -1.79 -47.61 46.55
CA THR A 55 -2.89 -47.50 47.52
C THR A 55 -2.80 -46.12 48.19
N SER A 56 -3.91 -45.39 48.37
CA SER A 56 -4.39 -44.89 49.68
C SER A 56 -5.51 -43.85 49.50
N VAL A 57 -6.46 -43.95 50.42
CA VAL A 57 -7.81 -43.39 50.43
C VAL A 57 -7.82 -42.02 51.07
N THR A 58 -8.61 -41.06 50.56
CA THR A 58 -9.62 -40.26 51.28
C THR A 58 -10.29 -39.25 50.35
N ASP A 59 -11.59 -39.41 50.10
CA ASP A 59 -12.51 -38.34 49.66
C ASP A 59 -12.74 -37.36 50.83
N PRO A 60 -12.87 -36.05 50.56
CA PRO A 60 -14.23 -35.49 50.58
C PRO A 60 -14.50 -34.48 49.43
N SER A 61 -15.65 -34.68 48.78
CA SER A 61 -16.61 -33.74 48.15
C SER A 61 -16.14 -32.42 47.48
N PRO A 62 -16.76 -32.03 46.34
CA PRO A 62 -16.23 -31.02 45.43
C PRO A 62 -16.55 -29.60 45.91
N SER A 63 -15.53 -28.87 46.36
CA SER A 63 -15.62 -27.43 46.43
C SER A 63 -15.36 -26.87 45.04
N SER A 64 -16.45 -26.67 44.28
CA SER A 64 -16.47 -25.82 43.09
C SER A 64 -16.24 -24.37 43.52
N ASN A 65 -14.99 -24.05 43.83
CA ASN A 65 -14.51 -22.68 43.85
C ASN A 65 -14.07 -22.38 42.43
N ASN A 66 -15.02 -22.03 41.57
CA ASN A 66 -14.68 -21.35 40.33
C ASN A 66 -14.39 -19.90 40.73
N PRO A 67 -13.11 -19.45 40.87
CA PRO A 67 -12.85 -18.05 41.12
C PRO A 67 -13.48 -17.26 39.98
N THR A 68 -14.36 -16.34 40.32
CA THR A 68 -14.90 -15.37 39.37
C THR A 68 -13.70 -14.71 38.67
N PRO A 69 -13.59 -14.79 37.33
CA PRO A 69 -12.41 -14.30 36.63
C PRO A 69 -12.29 -12.80 36.88
N THR A 70 -11.22 -12.39 37.54
CA THR A 70 -10.93 -10.98 37.79
C THR A 70 -10.51 -10.32 36.47
N PRO A 71 -10.94 -9.10 36.17
CA PRO A 71 -10.65 -8.40 34.90
C PRO A 71 -9.15 -8.26 34.58
N SER A 72 -8.29 -8.30 35.60
CA SER A 72 -6.83 -8.25 35.49
C SER A 72 -6.14 -9.61 35.28
N GLU A 73 -6.88 -10.69 35.06
CA GLU A 73 -6.28 -12.02 34.87
C GLU A 73 -5.54 -12.10 33.53
N THR A 74 -4.26 -12.44 33.62
CA THR A 74 -3.40 -12.68 32.46
C THR A 74 -3.68 -14.06 31.88
N ILE A 75 -3.86 -14.09 30.57
CA ILE A 75 -4.12 -15.30 29.78
C ILE A 75 -3.05 -15.46 28.70
N THR A 76 -2.79 -16.71 28.30
CA THR A 76 -1.89 -17.02 27.20
C THR A 76 -2.70 -17.61 26.04
N LEU A 77 -2.48 -17.10 24.83
CA LEU A 77 -3.04 -17.61 23.58
C LEU A 77 -1.91 -18.24 22.78
N LEU A 78 -2.01 -19.54 22.46
CA LEU A 78 -1.11 -20.21 21.54
C LEU A 78 -1.77 -20.21 20.16
N VAL A 79 -1.31 -19.30 19.30
CA VAL A 79 -1.87 -19.05 17.96
C VAL A 79 -0.90 -19.57 16.91
N GLY A 80 -1.30 -20.60 16.15
CA GLY A 80 -0.46 -21.19 15.09
C GLY A 80 0.96 -21.58 15.55
N GLY A 81 1.12 -21.96 16.83
CA GLY A 81 2.40 -22.31 17.45
C GLY A 81 3.17 -21.15 18.10
N GLN A 82 2.67 -19.91 18.04
CA GLN A 82 3.27 -18.75 18.72
C GLN A 82 2.46 -18.33 19.96
N ASN A 83 3.15 -18.08 21.07
CA ASN A 83 2.52 -17.60 22.32
C ASN A 83 2.29 -16.08 22.31
N PHE A 84 1.10 -15.68 22.75
CA PHE A 84 0.70 -14.30 23.00
C PHE A 84 0.12 -14.18 24.40
N THR A 85 0.65 -13.27 25.21
CA THR A 85 0.12 -13.00 26.56
C THR A 85 -0.68 -11.71 26.56
N THR A 86 -1.88 -11.73 27.13
CA THR A 86 -2.76 -10.55 27.21
C THR A 86 -3.69 -10.65 28.43
N THR A 87 -4.54 -9.66 28.64
CA THR A 87 -5.59 -9.70 29.69
C THR A 87 -6.94 -10.05 29.10
N ARG A 88 -7.82 -10.62 29.93
CA ARG A 88 -9.20 -10.95 29.55
C ARG A 88 -10.01 -9.74 29.06
N ASP A 89 -9.77 -8.57 29.66
CA ASP A 89 -10.41 -7.31 29.28
C ASP A 89 -10.08 -6.90 27.85
N THR A 90 -8.84 -7.11 27.40
CA THR A 90 -8.40 -6.77 26.04
C THR A 90 -9.19 -7.54 24.97
N LEU A 91 -9.67 -8.75 25.29
CA LEU A 91 -10.29 -9.63 24.31
C LEU A 91 -11.81 -9.47 24.19
N GLN A 92 -12.42 -8.58 24.98
CA GLN A 92 -13.88 -8.43 25.03
C GLN A 92 -14.50 -7.90 23.73
N GLU A 93 -13.75 -7.12 22.95
CA GLU A 93 -14.24 -6.56 21.67
C GLU A 93 -14.35 -7.62 20.56
N SER A 94 -13.73 -8.80 20.73
CA SER A 94 -13.85 -9.92 19.80
C SER A 94 -14.94 -10.88 20.26
N THR A 95 -15.96 -11.07 19.43
CA THR A 95 -17.05 -12.02 19.75
C THR A 95 -16.55 -13.46 19.87
N PHE A 96 -15.59 -13.87 19.02
CA PHE A 96 -14.95 -15.18 19.08
C PHE A 96 -14.18 -15.36 20.39
N LEU A 97 -13.27 -14.44 20.73
CA LEU A 97 -12.41 -14.56 21.91
C LEU A 97 -13.22 -14.41 23.21
N ALA A 98 -14.22 -13.53 23.25
CA ALA A 98 -15.14 -13.44 24.38
C ALA A 98 -15.90 -14.77 24.58
N THR A 99 -16.34 -15.41 23.49
CA THR A 99 -17.00 -16.72 23.54
C THR A 99 -16.05 -17.83 23.99
N LEU A 100 -14.81 -17.84 23.47
CA LEU A 100 -13.76 -18.78 23.84
C LEU A 100 -13.47 -18.72 25.35
N LEU A 101 -13.37 -17.50 25.90
CA LEU A 101 -13.10 -17.27 27.31
C LEU A 101 -14.32 -17.55 28.20
N SER A 102 -15.55 -17.53 27.68
CA SER A 102 -16.78 -17.73 28.47
C SER A 102 -16.92 -19.11 29.13
N GLY A 103 -15.98 -20.03 28.91
CA GLY A 103 -15.99 -21.38 29.47
C GLY A 103 -16.89 -22.36 28.69
N ARG A 104 -17.52 -21.91 27.60
CA ARG A 104 -18.26 -22.81 26.68
C ARG A 104 -17.34 -23.74 25.89
N TRP A 105 -16.04 -23.43 25.83
CA TRP A 105 -15.01 -24.16 25.07
C TRP A 105 -13.91 -24.66 26.01
N ASP A 106 -14.29 -25.52 26.96
CA ASP A 106 -13.38 -26.19 27.89
C ASP A 106 -12.33 -27.15 27.24
N PRO A 107 -12.52 -27.73 26.02
CA PRO A 107 -11.53 -28.65 25.44
C PRO A 107 -10.17 -28.02 25.11
N ASN A 108 -10.10 -26.71 24.92
CA ASN A 108 -8.88 -26.01 24.50
C ASN A 108 -8.12 -25.37 25.67
N ARG A 109 -8.61 -25.53 26.90
CA ARG A 109 -7.98 -24.95 28.09
C ARG A 109 -6.96 -25.92 28.65
N GLU A 110 -5.69 -25.63 28.41
CA GLU A 110 -4.61 -26.35 29.08
C GLU A 110 -4.52 -25.96 30.57
N PRO A 111 -3.90 -26.80 31.42
CA PRO A 111 -3.81 -26.58 32.87
C PRO A 111 -3.15 -25.25 33.32
N ASN A 112 -2.57 -24.47 32.39
CA ASN A 112 -1.85 -23.22 32.66
C ASN A 112 -2.56 -21.95 32.16
N ASN A 113 -3.88 -21.98 31.94
CA ASN A 113 -4.63 -20.82 31.40
C ASN A 113 -4.19 -20.44 29.97
N THR A 114 -3.78 -21.46 29.20
CA THR A 114 -3.39 -21.34 27.80
C THR A 114 -4.54 -21.80 26.90
N TYR A 115 -4.83 -21.02 25.86
CA TYR A 115 -5.87 -21.30 24.87
C TYR A 115 -5.26 -21.53 23.50
N LEU A 116 -5.59 -22.66 22.87
CA LEU A 116 -5.15 -23.00 21.52
C LEU A 116 -6.06 -22.37 20.47
N ILE A 117 -5.46 -21.66 19.50
CA ILE A 117 -6.15 -21.03 18.37
C ILE A 117 -5.42 -21.43 17.08
N ASP A 118 -6.18 -21.98 16.13
CA ASP A 118 -5.68 -22.34 14.81
C ASP A 118 -5.86 -21.15 13.85
N ALA A 119 -4.91 -20.21 13.91
CA ALA A 119 -4.88 -19.01 13.07
C ALA A 119 -3.43 -18.59 12.78
N ASP A 120 -3.24 -17.68 11.82
CA ASP A 120 -1.91 -17.17 11.47
C ASP A 120 -1.37 -16.22 12.57
N PRO A 121 -0.23 -16.56 13.22
CA PRO A 121 0.35 -15.72 14.26
C PRO A 121 0.84 -14.36 13.76
N THR A 122 1.14 -14.23 12.46
CA THR A 122 1.62 -12.96 11.89
C THR A 122 0.49 -11.95 11.78
N LEU A 123 -0.67 -12.35 11.29
CA LEU A 123 -1.87 -11.51 11.22
C LEU A 123 -2.46 -11.26 12.61
N PHE A 124 -2.42 -12.27 13.49
CA PHE A 124 -2.91 -12.13 14.86
C PHE A 124 -2.20 -11.02 15.65
N LYS A 125 -0.94 -10.71 15.35
CA LYS A 125 -0.25 -9.54 15.94
C LYS A 125 -1.00 -8.25 15.68
N HIS A 126 -1.53 -8.05 14.47
CA HIS A 126 -2.29 -6.87 14.11
C HIS A 126 -3.66 -6.86 14.80
N ILE A 127 -4.33 -8.01 14.85
CA ILE A 127 -5.58 -8.19 15.60
C ILE A 127 -5.40 -7.80 17.07
N LEU A 128 -4.39 -8.36 17.74
CA LEU A 128 -4.14 -8.09 19.15
C LEU A 128 -3.71 -6.64 19.39
N GLN A 129 -2.98 -6.03 18.45
CA GLN A 129 -2.59 -4.64 18.53
C GLN A 129 -3.79 -3.69 18.43
N HIS A 130 -4.77 -4.03 17.58
CA HIS A 130 -6.06 -3.33 17.50
C HIS A 130 -6.81 -3.44 18.82
N LEU A 131 -7.04 -4.67 19.32
CA LEU A 131 -7.77 -4.92 20.57
C LEU A 131 -7.16 -4.20 21.80
N ARG A 132 -5.84 -3.98 21.81
CA ARG A 132 -5.16 -3.28 22.92
C ARG A 132 -5.30 -1.77 22.90
N ARG A 133 -5.41 -1.15 21.72
CA ARG A 133 -5.27 0.31 21.55
C ARG A 133 -6.42 0.96 20.78
N GLY A 134 -7.32 0.17 20.20
CA GLY A 134 -8.35 0.64 19.26
C GLY A 134 -7.80 1.17 17.93
N VAL A 135 -6.50 1.03 17.67
CA VAL A 135 -5.83 1.62 16.50
C VAL A 135 -6.11 0.78 15.25
N LEU A 136 -6.46 1.45 14.16
CA LEU A 136 -6.71 0.82 12.87
C LEU A 136 -5.41 0.76 12.03
N PRO A 137 -5.02 -0.40 11.49
CA PRO A 137 -3.66 -0.62 10.99
C PRO A 137 -3.41 -0.11 9.57
N LEU A 138 -2.49 0.85 9.39
CA LEU A 138 -2.07 1.33 8.06
C LEU A 138 -0.82 0.59 7.55
N PHE A 139 -0.97 -0.19 6.48
CA PHE A 139 0.12 -0.83 5.74
C PHE A 139 0.42 -0.05 4.45
N TYR A 140 1.14 1.06 4.60
CA TYR A 140 1.52 1.93 3.50
C TYR A 140 3.02 2.20 3.47
N SER A 141 3.59 2.19 2.27
CA SER A 141 4.94 2.67 2.00
C SER A 141 4.92 3.65 0.82
N ASN A 142 5.77 4.68 0.85
CA ASN A 142 5.86 5.63 -0.25
C ASN A 142 6.39 4.99 -1.56
N THR A 143 7.11 3.87 -1.45
CA THR A 143 7.70 3.15 -2.59
C THR A 143 6.75 2.11 -3.19
N THR A 144 6.09 1.29 -2.36
CA THR A 144 5.25 0.17 -2.80
C THR A 144 3.75 0.46 -2.71
N GLY A 145 3.35 1.56 -2.08
CA GLY A 145 1.95 1.91 -1.84
C GLY A 145 1.33 1.10 -0.70
N HIS A 146 0.02 0.90 -0.79
CA HIS A 146 -0.75 0.09 0.16
C HIS A 146 -0.52 -1.41 -0.09
N ASP A 147 -0.30 -2.17 0.98
CA ASP A 147 -0.26 -3.64 0.90
C ASP A 147 -1.68 -4.23 0.88
N HIS A 148 -2.31 -4.19 -0.29
CA HIS A 148 -3.67 -4.69 -0.48
C HIS A 148 -3.84 -6.18 -0.15
N ALA A 149 -2.79 -6.99 -0.35
CA ALA A 149 -2.85 -8.41 -0.02
C ALA A 149 -2.93 -8.59 1.50
N LEU A 150 -2.11 -7.85 2.26
CA LEU A 150 -2.14 -7.88 3.72
C LEU A 150 -3.47 -7.36 4.29
N TYR A 151 -4.05 -6.30 3.70
CA TYR A 151 -5.38 -5.82 4.10
C TYR A 151 -6.47 -6.88 3.92
N LEU A 152 -6.48 -7.59 2.78
CA LEU A 152 -7.45 -8.66 2.51
C LEU A 152 -7.26 -9.87 3.44
N ALA A 153 -6.01 -10.25 3.71
CA ALA A 153 -5.70 -11.31 4.66
C ALA A 153 -6.17 -10.94 6.07
N LEU A 154 -5.91 -9.70 6.50
CA LEU A 154 -6.34 -9.22 7.81
C LEU A 154 -7.87 -9.10 7.92
N LEU A 155 -8.57 -8.77 6.82
CA LEU A 155 -10.03 -8.73 6.80
C LEU A 155 -10.62 -10.12 7.09
N GLN A 156 -10.01 -11.17 6.54
CA GLN A 156 -10.45 -12.54 6.80
C GLN A 156 -10.26 -12.94 8.28
N GLU A 157 -9.16 -12.50 8.90
CA GLU A 157 -8.92 -12.69 10.34
C GLU A 157 -9.89 -11.86 11.18
N ALA A 158 -10.16 -10.61 10.82
CA ALA A 158 -11.12 -9.76 11.52
C ALA A 158 -12.53 -10.39 11.54
N ARG A 159 -12.94 -11.02 10.43
CA ARG A 159 -14.15 -11.82 10.32
C ARG A 159 -14.13 -13.07 11.20
N TYR A 160 -13.02 -13.82 11.16
CA TYR A 160 -12.85 -15.03 11.96
C TYR A 160 -12.94 -14.73 13.46
N PHE A 161 -12.27 -13.67 13.92
CA PHE A 161 -12.32 -13.22 15.31
C PHE A 161 -13.58 -12.40 15.64
N GLY A 162 -14.40 -12.06 14.65
CA GLY A 162 -15.63 -11.30 14.78
C GLY A 162 -15.41 -9.94 15.47
N ILE A 163 -14.54 -9.12 14.88
CA ILE A 163 -14.19 -7.76 15.33
C ILE A 163 -14.81 -6.76 14.35
N GLU A 164 -16.06 -6.40 14.61
CA GLU A 164 -16.91 -5.60 13.70
C GLU A 164 -16.23 -4.28 13.25
N ARG A 165 -15.68 -3.51 14.21
CA ARG A 165 -15.02 -2.23 13.92
C ARG A 165 -13.85 -2.38 12.95
N LEU A 166 -13.03 -3.42 13.11
CA LEU A 166 -11.88 -3.66 12.24
C LEU A 166 -12.32 -4.21 10.89
N GLU A 167 -13.32 -5.10 10.89
CA GLU A 167 -13.93 -5.64 9.67
C GLU A 167 -14.48 -4.52 8.79
N GLU A 168 -15.35 -3.66 9.34
CA GLU A 168 -15.95 -2.54 8.61
C GLU A 168 -14.88 -1.61 8.02
N TRP A 169 -13.88 -1.26 8.81
CA TRP A 169 -12.79 -0.39 8.37
C TRP A 169 -11.98 -0.97 7.20
N LEU A 170 -11.74 -2.29 7.22
CA LEU A 170 -11.02 -3.00 6.16
C LEU A 170 -11.88 -3.21 4.91
N GLU A 171 -13.16 -3.58 5.09
CA GLU A 171 -14.12 -3.85 4.02
C GLU A 171 -14.47 -2.58 3.24
N GLU A 172 -14.71 -1.47 3.94
CA GLU A 172 -14.96 -0.16 3.34
C GLU A 172 -13.70 0.52 2.83
N LYS A 173 -12.53 -0.08 3.06
CA LYS A 173 -11.21 0.43 2.64
C LYS A 173 -10.93 1.85 3.14
N LYS A 174 -11.38 2.19 4.34
CA LYS A 174 -11.16 3.50 4.99
C LYS A 174 -9.66 3.85 5.11
N TYR A 175 -8.76 2.85 5.06
CA TYR A 175 -7.32 3.07 4.97
C TYR A 175 -6.87 3.92 3.78
N LEU A 176 -7.65 3.99 2.70
CA LEU A 176 -7.35 4.82 1.53
C LEU A 176 -7.48 6.31 1.84
N GLU A 177 -8.35 6.68 2.78
CA GLU A 177 -8.58 8.07 3.19
C GLU A 177 -7.46 8.59 4.08
N GLY A 178 -6.79 7.68 4.81
CA GLY A 178 -5.67 7.98 5.67
C GLY A 178 -4.39 8.39 4.91
N VAL A 179 -4.36 8.28 3.58
CA VAL A 179 -3.20 8.67 2.76
C VAL A 179 -3.64 9.64 1.66
N LYS A 180 -3.28 10.92 1.83
CA LYS A 180 -3.55 11.97 0.84
C LYS A 180 -2.33 12.18 -0.05
N VAL A 181 -2.53 12.07 -1.36
CA VAL A 181 -1.49 12.30 -2.36
C VAL A 181 -1.84 13.54 -3.18
N SER A 182 -0.93 14.52 -3.22
CA SER A 182 -1.09 15.73 -4.03
C SER A 182 0.00 15.81 -5.10
N TYR A 183 -0.37 16.25 -6.30
CA TYR A 183 0.55 16.41 -7.43
C TYR A 183 0.64 17.89 -7.80
N SER A 184 1.86 18.38 -7.99
CA SER A 184 2.11 19.67 -8.64
C SER A 184 3.00 19.46 -9.86
N VAL A 185 2.62 20.04 -10.99
CA VAL A 185 3.39 19.95 -12.24
C VAL A 185 3.94 21.32 -12.59
N GLU A 186 5.25 21.43 -12.74
CA GLU A 186 5.93 22.64 -13.20
C GLU A 186 6.66 22.35 -14.51
N GLN A 187 6.44 23.16 -15.54
CA GLN A 187 7.25 23.15 -16.76
C GLN A 187 8.31 24.23 -16.68
N ARG A 188 9.57 23.86 -16.90
CA ARG A 188 10.71 24.78 -16.93
C ARG A 188 11.48 24.60 -18.24
N GLN A 189 11.90 25.73 -18.83
CA GLN A 189 12.75 25.72 -20.02
C GLN A 189 14.22 25.50 -19.59
N GLY A 190 14.92 24.60 -20.28
CA GLY A 190 16.31 24.25 -19.98
C GLY A 190 16.47 23.07 -19.02
N MET A 191 17.70 22.58 -18.89
CA MET A 191 18.06 21.45 -18.04
C MET A 191 18.17 21.91 -16.58
N TRP A 192 17.47 21.23 -15.66
CA TRP A 192 17.37 21.63 -14.26
C TRP A 192 18.15 20.65 -13.35
N ASN A 193 18.83 21.19 -12.33
CA ASN A 193 19.55 20.38 -11.34
C ASN A 193 18.58 19.90 -10.24
N PHE A 194 18.77 18.66 -9.79
CA PHE A 194 17.94 18.07 -8.74
C PHE A 194 18.52 18.35 -7.35
N GLU A 195 17.68 18.83 -6.45
CA GLU A 195 17.94 18.80 -5.00
C GLU A 195 16.98 17.79 -4.38
N SER A 196 17.50 16.88 -3.56
CA SER A 196 16.68 15.91 -2.86
C SER A 196 15.69 16.63 -1.94
N GLY A 197 14.39 16.41 -2.17
CA GLY A 197 13.34 16.82 -1.26
C GLY A 197 13.34 16.00 0.03
N LYS A 198 12.43 16.32 0.94
CA LYS A 198 12.14 15.47 2.12
C LYS A 198 11.53 14.14 1.65
N ASP A 199 11.60 13.09 2.47
CA ASP A 199 11.18 11.71 2.12
C ASP A 199 9.72 11.60 1.64
N ASP A 200 8.85 12.53 2.05
CA ASP A 200 7.43 12.62 1.64
C ASP A 200 7.22 13.27 0.26
N ASP A 201 8.26 13.90 -0.31
CA ASP A 201 8.25 14.58 -1.60
C ASP A 201 8.92 13.68 -2.65
N VAL A 202 8.12 12.89 -3.37
CA VAL A 202 8.61 12.16 -4.55
C VAL A 202 8.60 13.10 -5.74
N VAL A 203 9.74 13.26 -6.41
CA VAL A 203 9.87 14.15 -7.57
C VAL A 203 10.15 13.31 -8.82
N ASP A 204 9.18 13.24 -9.73
CA ASP A 204 9.35 12.67 -11.08
C ASP A 204 9.77 13.80 -12.04
N VAL A 205 10.80 13.55 -12.85
CA VAL A 205 11.38 14.53 -13.77
C VAL A 205 11.28 13.98 -15.18
N ARG A 206 10.49 14.66 -16.02
CA ARG A 206 10.30 14.30 -17.42
C ARG A 206 10.98 15.32 -18.30
N ILE A 207 12.00 14.89 -19.04
CA ILE A 207 12.70 15.73 -20.01
C ILE A 207 12.10 15.46 -21.39
N SER A 208 11.62 16.50 -22.06
CA SER A 208 11.12 16.43 -23.43
C SER A 208 11.64 17.60 -24.26
N SER A 209 11.64 17.43 -25.58
CA SER A 209 11.95 18.51 -26.52
C SER A 209 10.67 19.17 -27.00
N ALA A 210 10.66 20.50 -27.06
CA ALA A 210 9.60 21.29 -27.69
C ALA A 210 10.20 22.20 -28.76
N THR A 211 9.38 22.74 -29.66
CA THR A 211 9.80 23.69 -30.68
C THR A 211 9.37 25.10 -30.33
N LYS A 212 10.32 26.04 -30.35
CA LYS A 212 10.07 27.47 -30.16
C LYS A 212 10.27 28.20 -31.48
N LYS A 213 9.31 29.04 -31.86
CA LYS A 213 9.48 29.98 -32.98
C LYS A 213 10.40 31.11 -32.56
N VAL A 214 11.51 31.27 -33.27
CA VAL A 214 12.50 32.30 -33.02
C VAL A 214 12.52 33.27 -34.20
N TYR A 215 12.32 34.55 -33.91
CA TYR A 215 12.29 35.59 -34.93
C TYR A 215 13.63 35.68 -35.67
N ILE A 216 13.58 35.72 -37.00
CA ILE A 216 14.73 35.91 -37.87
C ILE A 216 14.67 37.31 -38.47
N CYS A 217 15.76 38.06 -38.30
CA CYS A 217 15.90 39.37 -38.91
C CYS A 217 15.87 39.25 -40.45
N PRO A 218 15.07 40.05 -41.18
CA PRO A 218 15.04 40.07 -42.65
C PRO A 218 16.38 40.35 -43.33
N ARG A 219 17.32 40.95 -42.58
CA ARG A 219 18.71 41.20 -43.03
C ARG A 219 19.71 40.19 -42.48
N ASN A 220 19.23 39.13 -41.83
CA ASN A 220 20.01 38.09 -41.18
C ASN A 220 21.08 38.61 -40.20
N ILE A 221 20.75 39.70 -39.47
CA ILE A 221 21.64 40.26 -38.45
C ILE A 221 21.46 39.45 -37.16
N PHE A 222 22.50 38.70 -36.77
CA PHE A 222 22.44 37.75 -35.67
C PHE A 222 22.00 38.37 -34.33
N VAL A 223 22.52 39.56 -34.00
CA VAL A 223 22.17 40.25 -32.73
C VAL A 223 20.71 40.70 -32.65
N HIS A 224 19.96 40.67 -33.76
CA HIS A 224 18.51 40.95 -33.77
C HIS A 224 17.67 39.68 -33.65
N ARG A 225 18.27 38.49 -33.70
CA ARG A 225 17.55 37.22 -33.67
C ARG A 225 16.77 37.06 -32.36
N GLY A 226 15.56 36.51 -32.46
CA GLY A 226 14.69 36.22 -31.32
C GLY A 226 13.94 37.43 -30.75
N ASP A 227 14.24 38.65 -31.17
CA ASP A 227 13.53 39.85 -30.71
C ASP A 227 13.35 40.86 -31.86
N PRO A 228 12.12 41.03 -32.38
CA PRO A 228 11.84 41.95 -33.47
C PRO A 228 12.09 43.42 -33.13
N ASP A 229 12.06 43.82 -31.87
CA ASP A 229 12.24 45.21 -31.46
C ASP A 229 13.70 45.67 -31.62
N ARG A 230 14.64 44.71 -31.71
CA ARG A 230 16.04 44.99 -32.06
C ARG A 230 16.21 45.39 -33.54
N CYS A 231 15.20 45.22 -34.38
CA CYS A 231 15.28 45.60 -35.79
C CYS A 231 15.02 47.09 -36.01
N GLY A 232 16.05 47.81 -36.47
CA GLY A 232 15.89 49.19 -36.93
C GLY A 232 15.24 49.33 -38.31
N HIS A 233 15.05 50.58 -38.74
CA HIS A 233 14.39 50.97 -39.99
C HIS A 233 14.86 50.21 -41.25
N GLN A 234 16.16 49.92 -41.37
CA GLN A 234 16.70 49.18 -42.52
C GLN A 234 16.17 47.74 -42.60
N CYS A 235 15.91 47.09 -41.46
CA CYS A 235 15.36 45.73 -41.40
C CYS A 235 13.87 45.73 -41.77
N VAL A 236 13.13 46.76 -41.32
CA VAL A 236 11.71 46.95 -41.66
C VAL A 236 11.53 47.14 -43.17
N LYS A 237 12.32 48.03 -43.78
CA LYS A 237 12.28 48.23 -45.24
C LYS A 237 12.63 46.95 -46.02
N GLN A 238 13.56 46.14 -45.51
CA GLN A 238 13.88 44.85 -46.11
C GLN A 238 12.71 43.87 -45.97
N ARG A 239 12.03 43.83 -44.82
CA ARG A 239 10.82 43.02 -44.62
C ARG A 239 9.72 43.38 -45.61
N GLU A 240 9.46 44.67 -45.79
CA GLU A 240 8.44 45.17 -46.73
C GLU A 240 8.73 44.73 -48.17
N LYS A 241 9.99 44.80 -48.60
CA LYS A 241 10.42 44.27 -49.92
C LYS A 241 10.19 42.76 -50.05
N MET A 242 10.23 42.02 -48.95
CA MET A 242 9.99 40.58 -48.88
C MET A 242 8.50 40.23 -48.66
N GLY A 243 7.59 41.19 -48.85
CA GLY A 243 6.14 40.97 -48.70
C GLY A 243 5.59 41.25 -47.29
N GLY A 244 6.39 41.86 -46.42
CA GLY A 244 5.94 42.40 -45.13
C GLY A 244 5.75 41.38 -43.99
N ALA A 245 5.79 40.08 -44.29
CA ALA A 245 5.61 39.02 -43.29
C ALA A 245 6.77 38.93 -42.30
N TRP A 246 6.45 38.52 -41.07
CA TRP A 246 7.45 38.20 -40.04
C TRP A 246 8.10 36.84 -40.33
N LEU A 247 9.42 36.76 -40.22
CA LEU A 247 10.21 35.55 -40.44
C LEU A 247 10.51 34.86 -39.11
N PHE A 248 10.25 33.57 -39.04
CA PHE A 248 10.54 32.75 -37.86
C PHE A 248 11.18 31.44 -38.28
N GLU A 249 12.04 30.91 -37.42
CA GLU A 249 12.63 29.58 -37.52
C GLU A 249 12.22 28.76 -36.30
N ASP A 250 12.03 27.46 -36.49
CA ASP A 250 11.70 26.53 -35.41
C ASP A 250 13.00 26.06 -34.75
N GLU A 251 13.19 26.38 -33.47
CA GLU A 251 14.31 25.88 -32.67
C GLU A 251 13.84 24.83 -31.66
N VAL A 252 14.56 23.71 -31.60
CA VAL A 252 14.33 22.69 -30.57
C VAL A 252 14.87 23.22 -29.23
N VAL A 253 14.00 23.30 -28.24
CA VAL A 253 14.32 23.65 -26.87
C VAL A 253 14.01 22.48 -25.95
N TRP A 254 14.89 22.23 -24.99
CA TRP A 254 14.64 21.27 -23.93
C TRP A 254 13.68 21.85 -22.91
N VAL A 255 12.67 21.07 -22.55
CA VAL A 255 11.68 21.37 -21.52
C VAL A 255 11.77 20.28 -20.46
N THR A 256 11.89 20.69 -19.21
CA THR A 256 11.84 19.80 -18.06
C THR A 256 10.49 19.97 -17.38
N GLY A 257 9.68 18.92 -17.39
CA GLY A 257 8.51 18.78 -16.55
C GLY A 257 8.91 18.20 -15.20
N VAL A 258 8.70 18.96 -14.14
CA VAL A 258 8.90 18.53 -12.76
C VAL A 258 7.53 18.20 -12.18
N VAL A 259 7.30 16.94 -11.85
CA VAL A 259 6.11 16.47 -11.15
C VAL A 259 6.51 16.22 -9.70
N ARG A 260 6.01 17.05 -8.78
CA ARG A 260 6.18 16.80 -7.35
C ARG A 260 4.93 16.08 -6.85
N LYS A 261 5.11 14.92 -6.23
CA LYS A 261 4.10 14.15 -5.50
C LYS A 261 4.41 14.32 -4.02
N ARG A 262 3.49 14.93 -3.28
CA ARG A 262 3.55 15.04 -1.81
C ARG A 262 2.55 14.05 -1.20
N VAL A 263 3.04 13.18 -0.32
CA VAL A 263 2.21 12.24 0.44
C VAL A 263 2.04 12.75 1.87
N VAL A 264 0.80 12.75 2.36
CA VAL A 264 0.46 13.13 3.74
C VAL A 264 -0.37 12.01 4.35
N VAL A 265 0.05 11.49 5.49
CA VAL A 265 -0.68 10.47 6.25
C VAL A 265 -1.50 11.16 7.33
N ASP A 266 -2.82 10.97 7.31
CA ASP A 266 -3.77 11.62 8.21
C ASP A 266 -3.99 10.76 9.46
N GLY A 267 -3.35 11.15 10.57
CA GLY A 267 -3.31 10.39 11.81
C GLY A 267 -4.69 10.13 12.46
N GLU A 268 -5.64 11.03 12.25
CA GLU A 268 -6.94 10.99 12.94
C GLU A 268 -7.84 9.85 12.44
N VAL A 269 -7.67 9.46 11.17
CA VAL A 269 -8.39 8.35 10.53
C VAL A 269 -8.11 7.02 11.25
N PHE A 270 -6.97 6.89 11.93
CA PHE A 270 -6.54 5.63 12.56
C PHE A 270 -6.98 5.45 14.02
N ILE A 271 -7.53 6.49 14.65
CA ILE A 271 -7.90 6.48 16.07
C ILE A 271 -9.43 6.44 16.25
N ASP A 272 -10.19 7.19 15.46
CA ASP A 272 -11.63 7.38 15.67
C ASP A 272 -12.54 6.83 14.55
N GLY A 273 -11.97 6.24 13.49
CA GLY A 273 -12.77 5.63 12.43
C GLY A 273 -13.67 6.62 11.67
N GLY A 274 -13.32 7.92 11.67
CA GLY A 274 -14.03 8.94 10.91
C GLY A 274 -15.50 9.08 11.32
N LYS A 275 -15.79 9.45 12.57
CA LYS A 275 -17.14 9.90 12.92
C LYS A 275 -17.40 11.25 12.24
N GLU A 276 -18.18 11.24 11.16
CA GLU A 276 -18.89 12.44 10.72
C GLU A 276 -19.75 12.95 11.88
N VAL A 277 -19.42 14.15 12.36
CA VAL A 277 -20.21 14.85 13.35
C VAL A 277 -21.46 15.34 12.64
N MET A 278 -22.55 14.56 12.69
CA MET A 278 -23.86 15.06 12.29
C MET A 278 -24.22 16.21 13.22
N GLY A 279 -24.30 17.42 12.66
CA GLY A 279 -24.65 18.64 13.37
C GLY A 279 -26.03 18.51 14.00
N GLU A 280 -26.10 18.82 15.29
CA GLU A 280 -27.37 18.99 16.00
C GLU A 280 -28.08 20.23 15.45
N ASP A 281 -29.22 20.00 14.77
CA ASP A 281 -30.17 21.05 14.42
C ASP A 281 -30.74 21.66 15.71
N GLY A 282 -30.22 22.83 16.06
CA GLY A 282 -30.71 23.64 17.18
C GLY A 282 -32.09 24.22 16.87
N ASP A 283 -33.09 23.68 17.57
CA ASP A 283 -34.46 24.17 17.72
C ASP A 283 -34.45 25.63 18.25
N GLY A 284 -34.63 26.58 17.34
CA GLY A 284 -34.80 28.00 17.64
C GLY A 284 -36.26 28.32 17.95
N ARG A 285 -36.67 28.09 19.19
CA ARG A 285 -37.96 28.55 19.74
C ARG A 285 -37.82 30.00 20.20
N GLU A 286 -38.24 30.95 19.37
CA GLU A 286 -38.39 32.37 19.75
C GLU A 286 -39.47 32.54 20.84
N VAL A 287 -39.12 33.30 21.86
CA VAL A 287 -40.01 33.96 22.83
C VAL A 287 -40.11 35.45 22.51
#